data_AF-A0A2D4PX12-F1
#
_entry.id   AF-A0A2D4PX12-F1
#
_cell.length_a   1.000
_cell.length_b   1.000
_cell.length_c   1.000
_cell.angle_alpha   90.00
_cell.angle_beta   90.00
_cell.angle_gamma   90.00
#
_symmetry.space_group_name_H-M   'P 1'
#
loop_
_entity.id
_entity.type
_entity.pdbx_description
1 polymer ?
#
loop_
_entity_poly.entity_id
_entity_poly.type
_entity_poly.pdbx_seq_one_letter_code
_entity_poly.pdbx_strand_id
1 'polypeptide(L)'
;LLIEITWPLFIFFILMSVRLSYPPYEQHECHFPNKAMPSAGTLPWVQGIICNANNPCFRSPTPGETPRVVGNFNESIAYRLFNDAERLLSFSKDSSIQDISLVLTKVLKFGEFASGIKVQDFLVDNETFSEFLHHNASLLQPDIDEILNAKVNLQQIITSGYRISMEDLCNLTKLPELVAIKNGSRALICSMPKEQLASLERAFQNNMDFIKPLIKGIPINSTLEDIKGTLEMLTQSLGNFLKEFVSMRSWSDMRQEVMFLTNVNSTSSSADIYQSVSRIVCGHPEGGGLQIKSLNWYEDHNYKAFFGSNSSEDDAVNFYDNYTTPFCNNLMKKLESNPLSRIIWRALKPLLVGKVLYSPDTPVTRTIMSEVNKTFQELSVFHELGGMWEETRPKIKKFMEESQEMDLIRVSIP
;
A
#
# COMPACT_ATOMS: atom_id res chain seq x y z
N LEU A 1 53.11 31.82 -56.17
CA LEU A 1 53.77 30.56 -55.76
C LEU A 1 53.87 30.34 -54.25
N LEU A 2 54.77 30.99 -53.48
CA LEU A 2 54.96 30.60 -52.07
C LEU A 2 53.74 30.90 -51.19
N ILE A 3 53.19 32.12 -51.29
CA ILE A 3 51.94 32.53 -50.61
C ILE A 3 50.74 31.70 -51.09
N GLU A 4 50.73 31.36 -52.37
CA GLU A 4 49.68 30.56 -53.02
C GLU A 4 49.64 29.12 -52.49
N ILE A 5 50.76 28.61 -51.97
CA ILE A 5 50.88 27.29 -51.35
C ILE A 5 50.72 27.37 -49.82
N THR A 6 51.32 28.35 -49.15
CA THR A 6 51.30 28.44 -47.68
C THR A 6 49.95 28.89 -47.11
N TRP A 7 49.23 29.75 -47.82
CA TRP A 7 47.91 30.22 -47.39
C TRP A 7 46.88 29.10 -47.21
N PRO A 8 46.63 28.23 -48.22
CA PRO A 8 45.69 27.12 -48.04
C PRO A 8 46.15 26.13 -46.97
N LEU A 9 47.46 25.83 -46.88
CA LEU A 9 47.99 24.95 -45.83
C LEU A 9 47.71 25.48 -44.43
N PHE A 10 47.94 26.77 -44.19
CA PHE A 10 47.66 27.41 -42.90
C PHE A 10 46.16 27.32 -42.54
N ILE A 11 45.28 27.61 -43.50
CA ILE A 11 43.82 27.48 -43.31
C ILE A 11 43.42 26.02 -43.02
N PHE A 12 43.97 25.05 -43.74
CA PHE A 12 43.71 23.63 -43.49
C PHE A 12 44.18 23.17 -42.11
N PHE A 13 45.35 23.65 -41.64
CA PHE A 13 45.80 23.34 -40.28
C PHE A 13 44.86 23.91 -39.22
N ILE A 14 44.38 25.15 -39.38
CA ILE A 14 43.39 25.73 -38.48
C ILE A 14 42.11 24.89 -38.47
N LEU A 15 41.58 24.54 -39.65
CA LEU A 15 40.38 23.71 -39.77
C LEU A 15 40.57 22.32 -39.15
N MET A 16 41.75 21.73 -39.30
CA MET A 16 42.09 20.43 -38.70
C MET A 16 42.22 20.53 -37.17
N SER A 17 42.82 21.59 -36.64
CA SER A 17 42.85 21.85 -35.19
C SER A 17 41.44 22.07 -34.62
N VAL A 18 40.58 22.79 -35.33
CA VAL A 18 39.16 22.94 -34.95
C VAL A 18 38.48 21.57 -34.97
N ARG A 19 38.66 20.77 -36.02
CA ARG A 19 38.06 19.43 -36.12
C ARG A 19 38.55 18.48 -35.03
N LEU A 20 39.84 18.51 -34.68
CA LEU A 20 40.40 17.71 -33.58
C LEU A 20 39.89 18.15 -32.21
N SER A 21 39.49 19.42 -32.07
CA SER A 21 38.85 19.92 -30.85
C SER A 21 37.42 19.42 -30.66
N TYR A 22 36.78 18.93 -31.74
CA TYR A 22 35.41 18.41 -31.73
C TYR A 22 35.41 16.94 -32.21
N PRO A 23 35.75 15.97 -31.34
CA PRO A 23 35.69 14.56 -31.68
C PRO A 23 34.27 14.14 -32.10
N PRO A 24 34.12 13.10 -32.95
CA PRO A 24 32.80 12.58 -33.30
C PRO A 24 32.08 12.08 -32.03
N TYR A 25 30.80 12.42 -31.92
CA TYR A 25 29.95 11.95 -30.85
C TYR A 25 29.22 10.69 -31.31
N GLU A 26 29.62 9.54 -30.78
CA GLU A 26 28.98 8.27 -31.10
C GLU A 26 27.73 8.08 -30.24
N GLN A 27 26.65 7.67 -30.89
CA GLN A 27 25.39 7.32 -30.26
C GLN A 27 24.98 5.93 -30.73
N HIS A 28 24.51 5.11 -29.80
CA HIS A 28 23.96 3.81 -30.14
C HIS A 28 22.58 3.97 -30.79
N GLU A 29 22.07 2.90 -31.39
CA GLU A 29 20.66 2.84 -31.80
C GLU A 29 19.79 3.13 -30.58
N CYS A 30 18.98 4.18 -30.69
CA CYS A 30 18.28 4.76 -29.56
C CYS A 30 16.79 4.44 -29.62
N HIS A 31 16.31 3.80 -28.58
CA HIS A 31 14.91 3.48 -28.37
C HIS A 31 14.32 4.37 -27.28
N PHE A 32 13.13 4.90 -27.53
CA PHE A 32 12.49 5.86 -26.64
C PHE A 32 11.20 5.27 -26.07
N PRO A 33 10.95 5.47 -24.76
CA PRO A 33 9.68 5.09 -24.19
C PRO A 33 8.56 5.98 -24.76
N ASN A 34 7.39 5.39 -24.97
CA ASN A 34 6.21 6.14 -25.40
C ASN A 34 5.75 7.14 -24.32
N LYS A 35 5.24 8.29 -24.77
CA LYS A 35 4.60 9.29 -23.90
C LYS A 35 3.08 9.19 -24.07
N ALA A 36 2.40 8.77 -23.03
CA ALA A 36 0.95 8.77 -23.00
C ALA A 36 0.41 10.20 -23.03
N MET A 37 -0.68 10.42 -23.73
CA MET A 37 -1.48 11.65 -23.67
C MET A 37 -2.57 11.49 -22.61
N PRO A 38 -3.17 12.58 -22.09
CA PRO A 38 -4.23 12.50 -21.08
C PRO A 38 -5.40 11.57 -21.45
N SER A 39 -5.71 11.46 -22.75
CA SER A 39 -6.77 10.59 -23.27
C SER A 39 -6.51 9.09 -23.10
N ALA A 40 -5.26 8.68 -22.83
CA ALA A 40 -4.91 7.28 -22.53
C ALA A 40 -5.15 6.91 -21.05
N GLY A 41 -5.53 7.88 -20.22
CA GLY A 41 -5.71 7.75 -18.79
C GLY A 41 -4.72 8.64 -18.01
N THR A 42 -5.18 9.14 -16.86
CA THR A 42 -4.40 10.04 -15.99
C THR A 42 -3.12 9.39 -15.46
N LEU A 43 -3.18 8.15 -14.99
CA LEU A 43 -2.01 7.46 -14.43
C LEU A 43 -0.88 7.24 -15.47
N PRO A 44 -1.13 6.61 -16.64
CA PRO A 44 -0.10 6.48 -17.68
C PRO A 44 0.45 7.82 -18.16
N TRP A 45 -0.39 8.86 -18.24
CA TRP A 45 0.03 10.21 -18.62
C TRP A 45 0.99 10.84 -17.60
N VAL A 46 0.64 10.82 -16.32
CA VAL A 46 1.48 11.35 -15.24
C VAL A 46 2.79 10.55 -15.13
N GLN A 47 2.74 9.23 -15.26
CA GLN A 47 3.94 8.39 -15.33
C GLN A 47 4.81 8.79 -16.53
N GLY A 48 4.22 9.07 -17.69
CA GLY A 48 4.93 9.59 -18.85
C GLY A 48 5.64 10.93 -18.60
N ILE A 49 5.01 11.84 -17.86
CA ILE A 49 5.63 13.13 -17.50
C ILE A 49 6.82 12.92 -16.55
N ILE A 50 6.65 12.11 -15.51
CA ILE A 50 7.67 11.93 -14.46
C ILE A 50 8.84 11.07 -14.98
N CYS A 51 8.54 9.94 -15.62
CA CYS A 51 9.53 8.94 -16.01
C CYS A 51 10.27 9.30 -17.30
N ASN A 52 9.60 10.00 -18.23
CA ASN A 52 10.16 10.33 -19.55
C ASN A 52 10.49 11.83 -19.69
N ALA A 53 10.65 12.55 -18.57
CA ALA A 53 10.98 13.99 -18.57
C ALA A 53 12.27 14.30 -19.35
N ASN A 54 13.27 13.43 -19.22
CA ASN A 54 14.59 13.59 -19.84
C ASN A 54 14.77 12.83 -21.16
N ASN A 55 13.70 12.23 -21.71
CA ASN A 55 13.77 11.37 -22.90
C ASN A 55 14.96 10.37 -22.82
N PRO A 56 14.98 9.47 -21.82
CA PRO A 56 16.08 8.52 -21.66
C PRO A 56 16.19 7.63 -22.90
N CYS A 57 17.42 7.40 -23.34
CA CYS A 57 17.69 6.61 -24.54
C CYS A 57 18.11 5.19 -24.17
N PHE A 58 17.32 4.20 -24.58
CA PHE A 58 17.61 2.80 -24.36
C PHE A 58 18.36 2.19 -25.55
N ARG A 59 19.28 1.26 -25.28
CA ARG A 59 20.01 0.50 -26.29
C ARG A 59 19.18 -0.57 -26.98
N SER A 60 18.09 -0.98 -26.35
CA SER A 60 17.21 -2.04 -26.82
C SER A 60 15.78 -1.51 -26.88
N PRO A 61 14.94 -2.03 -27.78
CA PRO A 61 13.54 -1.65 -27.90
C PRO A 61 12.81 -1.73 -26.55
N THR A 62 12.08 -0.67 -26.21
CA THR A 62 11.23 -0.68 -25.01
C THR A 62 9.97 -1.54 -25.27
N PRO A 63 9.33 -2.11 -24.24
CA PRO A 63 8.11 -2.92 -24.42
C PRO A 63 7.02 -2.21 -25.23
N GLY A 64 6.88 -0.90 -25.10
CA GLY A 64 5.93 -0.08 -25.84
C GLY A 64 6.22 0.10 -27.33
N GLU A 65 7.42 -0.26 -27.81
CA GLU A 65 7.74 -0.32 -29.24
C GLU A 65 7.35 -1.67 -29.87
N THR A 66 7.03 -2.68 -29.06
CA THR A 66 6.62 -3.98 -29.56
C THR A 66 5.14 -3.97 -29.98
N PRO A 67 4.77 -4.64 -31.09
CA PRO A 67 3.37 -4.79 -31.47
C PRO A 67 2.58 -5.44 -30.32
N ARG A 68 1.32 -5.02 -30.11
CA ARG A 68 0.38 -5.50 -29.07
C ARG A 68 0.58 -4.94 -27.67
N VAL A 69 1.79 -4.53 -27.27
CA VAL A 69 2.04 -3.97 -25.93
C VAL A 69 2.18 -2.46 -26.02
N VAL A 70 1.30 -1.72 -25.34
CA VAL A 70 1.31 -0.24 -25.33
C VAL A 70 1.92 0.31 -24.05
N GLY A 71 1.92 -0.43 -22.94
CA GLY A 71 2.37 0.03 -21.64
C GLY A 71 3.85 -0.26 -21.37
N ASN A 72 4.60 0.76 -20.94
CA ASN A 72 5.98 0.63 -20.46
C ASN A 72 6.11 0.49 -18.93
N PHE A 73 5.02 0.65 -18.18
CA PHE A 73 5.03 0.82 -16.73
C PHE A 73 4.46 -0.37 -15.94
N ASN A 74 4.34 -1.54 -16.55
CA ASN A 74 3.79 -2.74 -15.89
C ASN A 74 4.57 -3.15 -14.63
N GLU A 75 5.88 -2.87 -14.60
CA GLU A 75 6.75 -3.17 -13.45
C GLU A 75 6.66 -2.12 -12.33
N SER A 76 6.08 -0.94 -12.61
CA SER A 76 5.96 0.11 -11.61
C SER A 76 5.09 -0.34 -10.44
N ILE A 77 5.55 -0.04 -9.22
CA ILE A 77 4.82 -0.40 -8.00
C ILE A 77 3.47 0.32 -7.99
N ALA A 78 3.44 1.59 -8.43
CA ALA A 78 2.20 2.37 -8.52
C ALA A 78 1.16 1.70 -9.43
N TYR A 79 1.54 1.29 -10.65
CA TYR A 79 0.61 0.61 -11.56
C TYR A 79 0.12 -0.72 -10.98
N ARG A 80 1.02 -1.53 -10.41
CA ARG A 80 0.66 -2.80 -9.76
C ARG A 80 -0.31 -2.58 -8.59
N LEU A 81 -0.10 -1.55 -7.79
CA LEU A 81 -0.94 -1.20 -6.64
C LEU A 81 -2.35 -0.77 -7.07
N PHE A 82 -2.48 0.03 -8.13
CA PHE A 82 -3.79 0.39 -8.68
C PHE A 82 -4.53 -0.84 -9.24
N ASN A 83 -3.83 -1.71 -9.97
CA ASN A 83 -4.42 -2.94 -10.51
C ASN A 83 -4.82 -3.93 -9.39
N ASP A 84 -4.04 -4.03 -8.31
CA ASP A 84 -4.39 -4.86 -7.15
C ASP A 84 -5.58 -4.25 -6.38
N ALA A 85 -5.68 -2.93 -6.28
CA ALA A 85 -6.85 -2.26 -5.69
C ALA A 85 -8.13 -2.51 -6.50
N GLU A 86 -8.05 -2.47 -7.84
CA GLU A 86 -9.18 -2.79 -8.72
C GLU A 86 -9.64 -4.25 -8.55
N ARG A 87 -8.69 -5.18 -8.42
CA ARG A 87 -8.99 -6.60 -8.13
C ARG A 87 -9.70 -6.76 -6.79
N LEU A 88 -9.21 -6.11 -5.73
CA LEU A 88 -9.83 -6.15 -4.40
C LEU A 88 -11.24 -5.54 -4.40
N LEU A 89 -11.44 -4.42 -5.10
CA LEU A 89 -12.76 -3.79 -5.23
C LEU A 89 -13.74 -4.68 -5.98
N SER A 90 -13.26 -5.39 -7.00
CA SER A 90 -14.05 -6.36 -7.75
C SER A 90 -14.45 -7.55 -6.88
N PHE A 91 -13.51 -8.09 -6.10
CA PHE A 91 -13.77 -9.18 -5.14
C PHE A 91 -14.74 -8.75 -4.03
N SER A 92 -14.61 -7.53 -3.51
CA SER A 92 -15.51 -7.02 -2.47
C SER A 92 -16.97 -6.91 -2.92
N LYS A 93 -17.21 -6.82 -4.23
CA LYS A 93 -18.56 -6.79 -4.80
C LYS A 93 -19.24 -8.16 -4.75
N ASP A 94 -18.44 -9.24 -4.66
CA ASP A 94 -18.90 -10.62 -4.56
C ASP A 94 -19.10 -11.00 -3.08
N SER A 95 -20.31 -10.77 -2.57
CA SER A 95 -21.02 -11.31 -1.37
C SER A 95 -20.34 -11.48 0.01
N SER A 96 -19.02 -11.57 0.12
CA SER A 96 -18.30 -12.04 1.31
C SER A 96 -18.61 -11.29 2.61
N ILE A 97 -18.80 -9.96 2.55
CA ILE A 97 -19.11 -9.15 3.73
C ILE A 97 -20.57 -9.34 4.18
N GLN A 98 -21.50 -9.56 3.24
CA GLN A 98 -22.89 -9.88 3.59
C GLN A 98 -22.97 -11.26 4.25
N ASP A 99 -22.16 -12.21 3.77
CA ASP A 99 -22.07 -13.56 4.32
C ASP A 99 -21.61 -13.54 5.80
N ILE A 100 -20.64 -12.68 6.16
CA ILE A 100 -20.17 -12.53 7.56
C ILE A 100 -21.30 -12.07 8.49
N SER A 101 -22.08 -11.05 8.10
CA SER A 101 -23.16 -10.53 8.93
C SER A 101 -24.27 -11.57 9.16
N LEU A 102 -24.54 -12.40 8.14
CA LEU A 102 -25.52 -13.48 8.20
C LEU A 102 -25.03 -14.62 9.10
N VAL A 103 -23.75 -14.99 9.00
CA VAL A 103 -23.11 -15.98 9.88
C VAL A 103 -23.15 -15.50 11.33
N LEU A 104 -22.75 -14.25 11.60
CA LEU A 104 -22.75 -13.70 12.95
C LEU A 104 -24.15 -13.76 13.58
N THR A 105 -25.19 -13.42 12.81
CA THR A 105 -26.57 -13.48 13.29
C THR A 105 -27.02 -14.92 13.63
N LYS A 106 -26.64 -15.90 12.81
CA LYS A 106 -26.96 -17.32 13.06
C LYS A 106 -26.17 -17.87 14.25
N VAL A 107 -24.90 -17.50 14.36
CA VAL A 107 -23.99 -17.94 15.42
C VAL A 107 -24.35 -17.34 16.78
N LEU A 108 -24.73 -16.06 16.84
CA LEU A 108 -25.22 -15.42 18.08
C LEU A 108 -26.50 -16.10 18.58
N LYS A 109 -27.46 -16.37 17.68
CA LYS A 109 -28.67 -17.13 18.02
C LYS A 109 -28.32 -18.52 18.55
N PHE A 110 -27.35 -19.21 17.95
CA PHE A 110 -26.91 -20.51 18.45
C PHE A 110 -26.21 -20.42 19.82
N GLY A 111 -25.39 -19.39 20.05
CA GLY A 111 -24.74 -19.14 21.32
C GLY A 111 -25.71 -19.03 22.49
N GLU A 112 -26.91 -18.45 22.25
CA GLU A 112 -27.98 -18.40 23.26
C GLU A 112 -28.56 -19.79 23.60
N PHE A 113 -28.57 -20.73 22.65
CA PHE A 113 -29.12 -22.08 22.84
C PHE A 113 -28.08 -23.13 23.25
N ALA A 114 -26.81 -22.89 22.97
CA ALA A 114 -25.71 -23.83 23.20
C ALA A 114 -25.22 -23.80 24.66
N SER A 115 -26.03 -24.30 25.58
CA SER A 115 -25.62 -24.50 26.98
C SER A 115 -24.92 -25.84 27.17
N GLY A 116 -23.71 -25.84 27.75
CA GLY A 116 -23.01 -27.08 28.16
C GLY A 116 -21.71 -27.41 27.44
N ILE A 117 -21.17 -26.48 26.64
CA ILE A 117 -19.85 -26.63 26.00
C ILE A 117 -18.75 -26.54 27.06
N LYS A 118 -17.77 -27.43 26.97
CA LYS A 118 -16.64 -27.50 27.90
C LYS A 118 -15.36 -26.94 27.26
N VAL A 119 -14.40 -26.53 28.08
CA VAL A 119 -13.09 -26.04 27.61
C VAL A 119 -12.39 -27.08 26.71
N GLN A 120 -12.45 -28.37 27.08
CA GLN A 120 -11.88 -29.46 26.27
C GLN A 120 -12.42 -29.54 24.83
N ASP A 121 -13.64 -29.06 24.57
CA ASP A 121 -14.26 -29.16 23.25
C ASP A 121 -13.62 -28.18 22.25
N PHE A 122 -12.93 -27.15 22.75
CA PHE A 122 -12.18 -26.15 21.99
C PHE A 122 -10.71 -26.51 21.76
N LEU A 123 -10.15 -27.48 22.50
CA LEU A 123 -8.72 -27.80 22.38
C LEU A 123 -8.43 -28.53 21.07
N VAL A 124 -7.29 -28.27 20.42
CA VAL A 124 -6.84 -28.96 19.19
C VAL A 124 -6.62 -30.46 19.46
N ASP A 125 -6.83 -31.32 18.46
CA ASP A 125 -6.57 -32.77 18.62
C ASP A 125 -5.05 -33.01 18.85
N ASN A 126 -4.68 -33.74 19.93
CA ASN A 126 -3.31 -33.88 20.47
C ASN A 126 -2.76 -32.62 21.16
N GLU A 127 -3.56 -32.00 22.02
CA GLU A 127 -3.18 -30.81 22.77
C GLU A 127 -1.98 -31.04 23.70
N THR A 128 -1.09 -30.05 23.77
CA THR A 128 0.02 -30.03 24.75
C THR A 128 -0.35 -29.30 26.05
N PHE A 129 -1.57 -28.75 26.11
CA PHE A 129 -2.04 -27.89 27.19
C PHE A 129 -2.23 -28.64 28.50
N SER A 130 -2.80 -29.85 28.46
CA SER A 130 -2.97 -30.72 29.63
C SER A 130 -1.63 -31.13 30.24
N GLU A 131 -0.64 -31.44 29.39
CA GLU A 131 0.73 -31.73 29.79
C GLU A 131 1.42 -30.49 30.39
N PHE A 132 1.21 -29.30 29.80
CA PHE A 132 1.72 -28.03 30.33
C PHE A 132 1.16 -27.71 31.72
N LEU A 133 -0.15 -27.92 31.94
CA LEU A 133 -0.77 -27.73 33.25
C LEU A 133 -0.19 -28.67 34.31
N HIS A 134 0.16 -29.90 33.93
CA HIS A 134 0.71 -30.90 34.83
C HIS A 134 2.19 -30.66 35.16
N HIS A 135 3.02 -30.38 34.14
CA HIS A 135 4.48 -30.29 34.30
C HIS A 135 4.97 -28.89 34.64
N ASN A 136 4.42 -27.85 34.00
CA ASN A 136 4.92 -26.48 34.16
C ASN A 136 4.12 -25.70 35.20
N ALA A 137 2.82 -25.95 35.31
CA ALA A 137 1.96 -25.29 36.30
C ALA A 137 1.80 -26.08 37.61
N SER A 138 2.33 -27.31 37.69
CA SER A 138 2.29 -28.17 38.88
C SER A 138 0.88 -28.39 39.47
N LEU A 139 -0.15 -28.41 38.62
CA LEU A 139 -1.54 -28.66 39.03
C LEU A 139 -1.78 -30.16 39.21
N LEU A 140 -2.61 -30.54 40.19
CA LEU A 140 -3.02 -31.93 40.36
C LEU A 140 -4.09 -32.31 39.32
N GLN A 141 -4.14 -33.59 38.93
CA GLN A 141 -5.13 -34.14 37.99
C GLN A 141 -6.60 -33.73 38.27
N PRO A 142 -7.10 -33.66 39.53
CA PRO A 142 -8.47 -33.22 39.81
C PRO A 142 -8.73 -31.77 39.41
N ASP A 143 -7.71 -30.90 39.54
CA ASP A 143 -7.81 -29.49 39.16
C ASP A 143 -7.76 -29.34 37.63
N ILE A 144 -6.98 -30.17 36.95
CA ILE A 144 -6.91 -30.21 35.49
C ILE A 144 -8.24 -30.68 34.91
N ASP A 145 -8.82 -31.76 35.42
CA ASP A 145 -10.13 -32.25 35.03
C ASP A 145 -11.23 -31.22 35.28
N GLU A 146 -11.14 -30.45 36.36
CA GLU A 146 -12.08 -29.36 36.65
C GLU A 146 -11.96 -28.22 35.62
N ILE A 147 -10.74 -27.82 35.25
CA ILE A 147 -10.50 -26.78 34.24
C ILE A 147 -10.98 -27.23 32.86
N LEU A 148 -10.67 -28.46 32.45
CA LEU A 148 -11.05 -29.00 31.15
C LEU A 148 -12.57 -29.20 31.02
N ASN A 149 -13.25 -29.57 32.11
CA ASN A 149 -14.70 -29.74 32.15
C ASN A 149 -15.48 -28.46 32.51
N ALA A 150 -14.80 -27.34 32.70
CA ALA A 150 -15.46 -26.08 33.02
C ALA A 150 -16.39 -25.65 31.89
N LYS A 151 -17.60 -25.20 32.24
CA LYS A 151 -18.60 -24.75 31.26
C LYS A 151 -18.23 -23.37 30.76
N VAL A 152 -18.33 -23.17 29.45
CA VAL A 152 -18.00 -21.91 28.78
C VAL A 152 -19.21 -21.33 28.08
N ASN A 153 -19.35 -20.00 28.13
CA ASN A 153 -20.39 -19.31 27.37
C ASN A 153 -19.90 -19.03 25.94
N LEU A 154 -20.47 -19.74 24.97
CA LEU A 154 -20.07 -19.66 23.57
C LEU A 154 -20.22 -18.24 23.00
N GLN A 155 -21.28 -17.52 23.35
CA GLN A 155 -21.53 -16.15 22.85
C GLN A 155 -20.39 -15.21 23.22
N GLN A 156 -19.93 -15.29 24.47
CA GLN A 156 -18.85 -14.43 24.98
C GLN A 156 -17.48 -14.82 24.40
N ILE A 157 -17.26 -16.10 24.10
CA ILE A 157 -16.04 -16.56 23.41
C ILE A 157 -15.99 -16.03 21.97
N ILE A 158 -17.11 -15.99 21.26
CA ILE A 158 -17.11 -15.51 19.87
C ILE A 158 -16.86 -14.00 19.81
N THR A 159 -17.40 -13.23 20.76
CA THR A 159 -17.23 -11.77 20.80
C THR A 159 -15.96 -11.32 21.54
N SER A 160 -15.37 -12.15 22.39
CA SER A 160 -14.25 -11.72 23.24
C SER A 160 -13.15 -12.76 23.43
N GLY A 161 -13.25 -13.93 22.79
CA GLY A 161 -12.33 -15.07 22.94
C GLY A 161 -10.88 -14.75 22.67
N TYR A 162 -10.61 -13.94 21.63
CA TYR A 162 -9.25 -13.50 21.28
C TYR A 162 -8.68 -12.44 22.24
N ARG A 163 -9.50 -11.84 23.11
CA ARG A 163 -9.09 -10.85 24.13
C ARG A 163 -8.95 -11.44 25.53
N ILE A 164 -9.19 -12.74 25.70
CA ILE A 164 -9.14 -13.36 27.03
C ILE A 164 -7.68 -13.40 27.46
N SER A 165 -7.30 -12.46 28.33
CA SER A 165 -6.08 -12.61 29.12
C SER A 165 -6.37 -13.49 30.33
N MET A 166 -5.40 -14.31 30.72
CA MET A 166 -5.51 -15.08 31.96
C MET A 166 -5.59 -14.16 33.20
N GLU A 167 -5.19 -12.88 33.08
CA GLU A 167 -5.37 -11.86 34.11
C GLU A 167 -6.86 -11.46 34.28
N ASP A 168 -7.67 -11.51 33.22
CA ASP A 168 -9.11 -11.19 33.28
C ASP A 168 -9.91 -12.28 34.02
N LEU A 169 -9.41 -13.53 34.04
CA LEU A 169 -10.03 -14.62 34.81
C LEU A 169 -9.89 -14.42 36.33
N CYS A 170 -8.93 -13.60 36.75
CA CYS A 170 -8.72 -13.26 38.15
C CYS A 170 -9.56 -12.07 38.62
N ASN A 171 -10.22 -11.37 37.68
CA ASN A 171 -11.12 -10.28 37.99
C ASN A 171 -12.54 -10.80 38.27
N LEU A 172 -12.98 -10.64 39.52
CA LEU A 172 -14.27 -11.12 40.04
C LEU A 172 -15.50 -10.65 39.26
N THR A 173 -15.37 -9.57 38.48
CA THR A 173 -16.49 -8.94 37.76
C THR A 173 -16.70 -9.47 36.34
N LYS A 174 -15.66 -9.98 35.65
CA LYS A 174 -15.76 -10.45 34.25
C LYS A 174 -15.89 -11.98 34.10
N LEU A 175 -15.58 -12.72 35.16
CA LEU A 175 -15.51 -14.19 35.13
C LEU A 175 -16.86 -14.91 34.97
N PRO A 176 -17.98 -14.50 35.60
CA PRO A 176 -19.26 -15.22 35.49
C PRO A 176 -19.81 -15.28 34.06
N GLU A 177 -19.33 -14.41 33.18
CA GLU A 177 -19.76 -14.32 31.79
C GLU A 177 -18.95 -15.21 30.84
N LEU A 178 -17.76 -15.68 31.24
CA LEU A 178 -16.81 -16.38 30.37
C LEU A 178 -16.70 -17.89 30.68
N VAL A 179 -16.28 -18.25 31.90
CA VAL A 179 -16.02 -19.64 32.29
C VAL A 179 -16.48 -19.89 33.74
N ALA A 180 -17.31 -20.91 33.95
CA ALA A 180 -17.76 -21.31 35.28
C ALA A 180 -16.72 -22.24 35.97
N ILE A 181 -15.62 -21.67 36.47
CA ILE A 181 -14.59 -22.37 37.27
C ILE A 181 -14.91 -22.18 38.76
N LYS A 182 -14.81 -23.23 39.61
CA LYS A 182 -15.02 -23.05 41.06
C LYS A 182 -13.84 -22.30 41.69
N ASN A 183 -14.08 -21.72 42.87
CA ASN A 183 -13.15 -20.84 43.56
C ASN A 183 -11.78 -21.48 43.91
N GLY A 184 -11.68 -22.81 44.00
CA GLY A 184 -10.44 -23.53 44.37
C GLY A 184 -9.37 -23.46 43.30
N SER A 185 -9.65 -23.99 42.11
CA SER A 185 -8.72 -23.99 40.96
C SER A 185 -8.46 -22.57 40.43
N ARG A 186 -9.41 -21.64 40.62
CA ARG A 186 -9.21 -20.21 40.34
C ARG A 186 -8.14 -19.58 41.22
N ALA A 187 -8.15 -19.86 42.53
CA ALA A 187 -7.17 -19.30 43.45
C ALA A 187 -5.74 -19.77 43.12
N LEU A 188 -5.60 -20.99 42.61
CA LEU A 188 -4.34 -21.55 42.13
C LEU A 188 -3.82 -20.79 40.89
N ILE A 189 -4.65 -20.59 39.87
CA ILE A 189 -4.27 -19.85 38.65
C ILE A 189 -3.92 -18.39 39.00
N CYS A 190 -4.71 -17.74 39.85
CA CYS A 190 -4.50 -16.34 40.22
C CYS A 190 -3.36 -16.10 41.22
N SER A 191 -2.85 -17.16 41.84
CA SER A 191 -1.66 -17.10 42.72
C SER A 191 -0.34 -17.22 41.96
N MET A 192 -0.37 -17.53 40.66
CA MET A 192 0.82 -17.70 39.85
C MET A 192 1.54 -16.37 39.57
N PRO A 193 2.88 -16.36 39.45
CA PRO A 193 3.64 -15.22 38.97
C PRO A 193 3.21 -14.79 37.57
N LYS A 194 3.30 -13.48 37.28
CA LYS A 194 2.93 -12.91 35.96
C LYS A 194 3.63 -13.58 34.78
N GLU A 195 4.88 -13.99 34.94
CA GLU A 195 5.63 -14.69 33.88
C GLU A 195 5.05 -16.09 33.58
N GLN A 196 4.58 -16.81 34.61
CA GLN A 196 3.93 -18.11 34.46
C GLN A 196 2.51 -17.97 33.91
N LEU A 197 1.78 -16.91 34.28
CA LEU A 197 0.49 -16.58 33.69
C LEU A 197 0.62 -16.26 32.18
N ALA A 198 1.65 -15.50 31.80
CA ALA A 198 1.90 -15.17 30.40
C ALA A 198 2.37 -16.37 29.55
N SER A 199 3.02 -17.38 30.15
CA SER A 199 3.35 -18.63 29.45
C SER A 199 2.14 -19.56 29.35
N LEU A 200 1.31 -19.62 30.39
CA LEU A 200 0.04 -20.32 30.38
C LEU A 200 -0.94 -19.74 29.34
N GLU A 201 -1.03 -18.42 29.24
CA GLU A 201 -1.88 -17.74 28.25
C GLU A 201 -1.46 -18.08 26.82
N ARG A 202 -0.14 -18.04 26.53
CA ARG A 202 0.39 -18.45 25.22
C ARG A 202 0.13 -19.93 24.93
N ALA A 203 0.32 -20.80 25.92
CA ALA A 203 0.06 -22.23 25.77
C ALA A 203 -1.44 -22.51 25.53
N PHE A 204 -2.33 -21.76 26.19
CA PHE A 204 -3.77 -21.84 25.97
C PHE A 204 -4.14 -21.35 24.57
N GLN A 205 -3.73 -20.14 24.17
CA GLN A 205 -4.04 -19.58 22.84
C GLN A 205 -3.54 -20.47 21.69
N ASN A 206 -2.32 -21.03 21.80
CA ASN A 206 -1.76 -21.89 20.76
C ASN A 206 -2.46 -23.26 20.61
N ASN A 207 -3.14 -23.73 21.65
CA ASN A 207 -3.83 -25.04 21.65
C ASN A 207 -5.36 -24.89 21.52
N MET A 208 -5.90 -23.67 21.41
CA MET A 208 -7.33 -23.40 21.31
C MET A 208 -7.75 -23.21 19.85
N ASP A 209 -8.73 -24.00 19.42
CA ASP A 209 -9.47 -23.82 18.18
C ASP A 209 -10.91 -23.46 18.52
N PHE A 210 -11.21 -22.16 18.45
CA PHE A 210 -12.51 -21.61 18.79
C PHE A 210 -13.62 -22.01 17.80
N ILE A 211 -13.26 -22.47 16.61
CA ILE A 211 -14.19 -22.93 15.57
C ILE A 211 -14.50 -24.43 15.72
N LYS A 212 -13.58 -25.22 16.30
CA LYS A 212 -13.72 -26.68 16.43
C LYS A 212 -15.10 -27.15 16.94
N PRO A 213 -15.71 -26.56 17.99
CA PRO A 213 -17.02 -27.02 18.47
C PRO A 213 -18.17 -26.71 17.50
N LEU A 214 -18.03 -25.66 16.68
CA LEU A 214 -19.00 -25.29 15.65
C LEU A 214 -18.94 -26.27 14.46
N ILE A 215 -17.75 -26.81 14.15
CA ILE A 215 -17.55 -27.75 13.03
C ILE A 215 -17.80 -29.22 13.42
N LYS A 216 -17.28 -29.67 14.58
CA LYS A 216 -17.41 -31.08 15.03
C LYS A 216 -18.84 -31.46 15.41
N GLY A 217 -19.72 -30.47 15.55
CA GLY A 217 -21.15 -30.68 15.69
C GLY A 217 -21.52 -31.26 17.06
N ILE A 218 -21.77 -30.39 18.03
CA ILE A 218 -22.37 -30.79 19.31
C ILE A 218 -23.81 -31.27 19.02
N PRO A 219 -24.29 -32.38 19.58
CA PRO A 219 -25.56 -33.00 19.18
C PRO A 219 -26.76 -32.18 19.67
N ILE A 220 -27.12 -31.11 18.95
CA ILE A 220 -28.28 -30.28 19.25
C ILE A 220 -28.92 -29.79 17.92
N ASN A 221 -29.88 -30.58 17.41
CA ASN A 221 -30.90 -30.28 16.38
C ASN A 221 -30.47 -29.69 15.00
N SER A 222 -31.43 -29.75 14.06
CA SER A 222 -31.34 -29.36 12.64
C SER A 222 -30.77 -27.96 12.32
N THR A 223 -30.67 -27.07 13.30
CA THR A 223 -30.09 -25.72 13.13
C THR A 223 -28.57 -25.73 12.99
N LEU A 224 -27.92 -26.78 13.48
CA LEU A 224 -26.46 -26.93 13.47
C LEU A 224 -25.91 -27.23 12.07
N GLU A 225 -26.66 -27.97 11.25
CA GLU A 225 -26.25 -28.37 9.90
C GLU A 225 -26.23 -27.16 8.95
N ASP A 226 -27.19 -26.23 9.11
CA ASP A 226 -27.22 -24.96 8.39
C ASP A 226 -26.09 -24.00 8.84
N ILE A 227 -25.76 -23.96 10.14
CA ILE A 227 -24.63 -23.16 10.66
C ILE A 227 -23.30 -23.69 10.16
N LYS A 228 -23.10 -25.02 10.21
CA LYS A 228 -21.89 -25.67 9.70
C LYS A 228 -21.68 -25.35 8.22
N GLY A 229 -22.72 -25.51 7.39
CA GLY A 229 -22.63 -25.15 5.97
C GLY A 229 -22.33 -23.66 5.75
N THR A 230 -22.94 -22.77 6.54
CA THR A 230 -22.68 -21.32 6.44
C THR A 230 -21.25 -20.96 6.88
N LEU A 231 -20.71 -21.64 7.90
CA LEU A 231 -19.35 -21.43 8.40
C LEU A 231 -18.29 -22.00 7.46
N GLU A 232 -18.56 -23.14 6.82
CA GLU A 232 -17.71 -23.70 5.75
C GLU A 232 -17.66 -22.76 4.53
N MET A 233 -18.80 -22.20 4.13
CA MET A 233 -18.83 -21.16 3.08
C MET A 233 -18.02 -19.92 3.48
N LEU A 234 -18.15 -19.46 4.73
CA LEU A 234 -17.41 -18.30 5.23
C LEU A 234 -15.89 -18.56 5.25
N THR A 235 -15.46 -19.68 5.81
CA THR A 235 -14.04 -20.04 5.89
C THR A 235 -13.43 -20.22 4.50
N GLN A 236 -14.16 -20.78 3.55
CA GLN A 236 -13.72 -20.88 2.16
C GLN A 236 -13.63 -19.50 1.49
N SER A 237 -14.61 -18.63 1.70
CA SER A 237 -14.63 -17.26 1.16
C SER A 237 -13.48 -16.41 1.72
N LEU A 238 -13.29 -16.45 3.04
CA LEU A 238 -12.16 -15.79 3.72
C LEU A 238 -10.81 -16.38 3.29
N GLY A 239 -10.72 -17.69 3.12
CA GLY A 239 -9.50 -18.34 2.63
C GLY A 239 -9.11 -17.89 1.22
N ASN A 240 -10.09 -17.76 0.32
CA ASN A 240 -9.87 -17.22 -1.02
C ASN A 240 -9.44 -15.75 -0.97
N PHE A 241 -10.12 -14.92 -0.17
CA PHE A 241 -9.75 -13.52 0.04
C PHE A 241 -8.33 -13.37 0.59
N LEU A 242 -7.97 -14.13 1.64
CA LEU A 242 -6.64 -14.10 2.24
C LEU A 242 -5.56 -14.54 1.26
N LYS A 243 -5.82 -15.59 0.47
CA LYS A 243 -4.89 -16.03 -0.58
C LYS A 243 -4.65 -14.93 -1.60
N GLU A 244 -5.70 -14.23 -2.02
CA GLU A 244 -5.59 -13.12 -2.97
C GLU A 244 -4.85 -11.93 -2.34
N PHE A 245 -5.26 -11.51 -1.14
CA PHE A 245 -4.64 -10.40 -0.39
C PHE A 245 -3.16 -10.64 -0.09
N VAL A 246 -2.78 -11.84 0.37
CA VAL A 246 -1.37 -12.19 0.65
C VAL A 246 -0.56 -12.32 -0.64
N SER A 247 -1.18 -12.72 -1.75
CA SER A 247 -0.50 -12.78 -3.05
C SER A 247 -0.14 -11.39 -3.61
N MET A 248 -0.80 -10.33 -3.14
CA MET A 248 -0.54 -8.95 -3.56
C MET A 248 0.73 -8.40 -2.89
N ARG A 249 1.85 -8.51 -3.61
CA ARG A 249 3.15 -7.97 -3.16
C ARG A 249 3.28 -6.45 -3.30
N SER A 250 2.42 -5.81 -4.09
CA SER A 250 2.51 -4.38 -4.44
C SER A 250 2.51 -3.46 -3.21
N TRP A 251 1.65 -3.71 -2.21
CA TRP A 251 1.61 -2.93 -0.99
C TRP A 251 2.86 -3.11 -0.12
N SER A 252 3.36 -4.35 -0.02
CA SER A 252 4.58 -4.66 0.72
C SER A 252 5.79 -3.94 0.09
N ASP A 253 5.93 -4.04 -1.24
CA ASP A 253 6.97 -3.36 -2.01
C ASP A 253 6.89 -1.83 -1.84
N MET A 254 5.67 -1.26 -1.95
CA MET A 254 5.43 0.17 -1.75
C MET A 254 5.82 0.64 -0.34
N ARG A 255 5.42 -0.12 0.69
CA ARG A 255 5.74 0.20 2.08
C ARG A 255 7.23 0.20 2.32
N GLN A 256 7.97 -0.76 1.77
CA GLN A 256 9.42 -0.84 1.92
C GLN A 256 10.13 0.39 1.34
N GLU A 257 9.76 0.80 0.12
CA GLU A 257 10.35 1.98 -0.54
C GLU A 257 9.95 3.29 0.16
N VAL A 258 8.70 3.42 0.63
CA VAL A 258 8.26 4.60 1.40
C VAL A 258 8.97 4.70 2.74
N MET A 259 9.13 3.58 3.46
CA MET A 259 9.85 3.54 4.74
C MET A 259 11.32 3.95 4.57
N PHE A 260 11.96 3.56 3.46
CA PHE A 260 13.29 4.05 3.09
C PHE A 260 13.27 5.57 2.95
N LEU A 261 12.37 6.12 2.13
CA LEU A 261 12.26 7.56 1.87
C LEU A 261 11.96 8.40 3.13
N THR A 262 11.15 7.86 4.08
CA THR A 262 10.85 8.57 5.34
C THR A 262 11.98 8.51 6.35
N ASN A 263 12.83 7.49 6.30
CA ASN A 263 13.99 7.33 7.17
C ASN A 263 15.28 7.87 6.54
N VAL A 264 15.18 8.60 5.43
CA VAL A 264 16.31 9.28 4.80
C VAL A 264 16.87 10.33 5.76
N ASN A 265 18.00 10.01 6.38
CA ASN A 265 18.88 10.99 7.03
C ASN A 265 19.72 11.71 5.97
N SER A 266 20.27 12.87 6.34
CA SER A 266 21.09 13.77 5.49
C SER A 266 22.35 13.14 4.85
N THR A 267 22.59 11.84 5.01
CA THR A 267 23.72 11.08 4.48
C THR A 267 23.40 10.24 3.25
N SER A 268 22.12 10.03 2.89
CA SER A 268 21.78 9.30 1.66
C SER A 268 22.06 10.16 0.43
N SER A 269 22.62 9.56 -0.64
CA SER A 269 22.85 10.31 -1.87
C SER A 269 21.52 10.69 -2.51
N SER A 270 21.44 11.87 -3.13
CA SER A 270 20.21 12.30 -3.82
C SER A 270 19.81 11.33 -4.95
N ALA A 271 20.78 10.60 -5.52
CA ALA A 271 20.55 9.57 -6.53
C ALA A 271 19.77 8.37 -5.99
N ASP A 272 20.03 7.93 -4.75
CA ASP A 272 19.30 6.82 -4.12
C ASP A 272 17.83 7.16 -3.92
N ILE A 273 17.54 8.40 -3.52
CA ILE A 273 16.17 8.93 -3.38
C ILE A 273 15.45 8.89 -4.74
N TYR A 274 16.12 9.36 -5.79
CA TYR A 274 15.54 9.32 -7.15
C TYR A 274 15.33 7.89 -7.63
N GLN A 275 16.25 6.98 -7.33
CA GLN A 275 16.13 5.58 -7.72
C GLN A 275 14.94 4.90 -7.04
N SER A 276 14.72 5.15 -5.74
CA SER A 276 13.51 4.68 -5.04
C SER A 276 12.23 5.26 -5.63
N VAL A 277 12.18 6.57 -5.90
CA VAL A 277 11.02 7.20 -6.55
C VAL A 277 10.78 6.65 -7.96
N SER A 278 11.85 6.42 -8.72
CA SER A 278 11.80 5.81 -10.06
C SER A 278 11.27 4.37 -10.00
N ARG A 279 11.66 3.56 -9.00
CA ARG A 279 11.09 2.21 -8.81
C ARG A 279 9.60 2.26 -8.53
N ILE A 280 9.17 3.19 -7.68
CA ILE A 280 7.75 3.35 -7.35
C ILE A 280 6.92 3.71 -8.59
N VAL A 281 7.34 4.74 -9.34
CA VAL A 281 6.52 5.34 -10.40
C VAL A 281 6.79 4.73 -11.78
N CYS A 282 8.04 4.37 -12.08
CA CYS A 282 8.51 4.00 -13.42
C CYS A 282 8.85 2.51 -13.57
N GLY A 283 9.07 1.79 -12.46
CA GLY A 283 9.34 0.34 -12.46
C GLY A 283 10.78 -0.06 -12.80
N HIS A 284 11.59 0.86 -13.31
CA HIS A 284 12.98 0.55 -13.69
C HIS A 284 13.96 1.20 -12.69
N PRO A 285 14.78 0.40 -11.98
CA PRO A 285 15.79 0.89 -11.05
C PRO A 285 17.06 1.35 -11.76
N GLU A 286 17.27 0.90 -13.00
CA GLU A 286 18.36 1.36 -13.83
C GLU A 286 17.99 2.75 -14.31
N GLY A 287 18.51 3.76 -13.61
CA GLY A 287 18.37 5.16 -13.98
C GLY A 287 18.53 5.26 -15.49
N GLY A 288 17.46 5.75 -16.14
CA GLY A 288 17.16 5.53 -17.55
C GLY A 288 18.39 5.61 -18.45
N GLY A 289 18.37 4.80 -19.51
CA GLY A 289 19.47 4.74 -20.48
C GLY A 289 19.94 6.13 -20.93
N LEU A 290 21.17 6.19 -21.48
CA LEU A 290 21.93 7.42 -21.73
C LEU A 290 21.03 8.63 -21.95
N GLN A 291 21.14 9.64 -21.08
CA GLN A 291 20.38 10.87 -21.23
C GLN A 291 20.75 11.52 -22.57
N ILE A 292 19.90 11.34 -23.58
CA ILE A 292 20.01 12.13 -24.79
C ILE A 292 19.34 13.45 -24.47
N LYS A 293 20.18 14.48 -24.29
CA LYS A 293 19.70 15.86 -24.30
C LYS A 293 18.98 16.07 -25.61
N SER A 294 17.66 16.22 -25.57
CA SER A 294 16.84 16.42 -26.75
C SER A 294 17.34 17.67 -27.46
N LEU A 295 17.89 17.52 -28.66
CA LEU A 295 18.25 18.65 -29.54
C LEU A 295 16.99 19.28 -30.17
N ASN A 296 15.88 19.35 -29.42
CA ASN A 296 14.65 19.94 -29.91
C ASN A 296 14.77 21.46 -29.80
N TRP A 297 15.28 22.10 -30.85
CA TRP A 297 15.48 23.55 -30.97
C TRP A 297 14.24 24.38 -30.63
N TYR A 298 13.04 23.79 -30.69
CA TYR A 298 11.77 24.44 -30.38
C TYR A 298 11.35 24.39 -28.90
N GLU A 299 11.89 23.45 -28.10
CA GLU A 299 11.49 23.26 -26.70
C GLU A 299 12.60 23.60 -25.69
N ASP A 300 13.84 23.79 -26.15
CA ASP A 300 14.99 23.85 -25.25
C ASP A 300 15.41 25.29 -24.93
N HIS A 301 14.89 25.85 -23.83
CA HIS A 301 15.62 26.87 -23.07
C HIS A 301 16.91 26.30 -22.41
N ASN A 302 17.23 25.01 -22.56
CA ASN A 302 18.45 24.40 -22.01
C ASN A 302 19.74 24.72 -22.78
N TYR A 303 19.72 25.41 -23.94
CA TYR A 303 21.00 25.87 -24.52
C TYR A 303 21.73 26.85 -23.56
N LYS A 304 21.00 27.56 -22.68
CA LYS A 304 21.59 28.38 -21.60
C LYS A 304 22.31 27.55 -20.53
N ALA A 305 21.90 26.29 -20.31
CA ALA A 305 22.65 25.36 -19.45
C ALA A 305 23.95 24.87 -20.13
N PHE A 306 24.05 24.96 -21.46
CA PHE A 306 25.22 24.57 -22.24
C PHE A 306 26.34 25.64 -22.23
N PHE A 307 25.99 26.93 -22.06
CA PHE A 307 26.95 28.03 -22.09
C PHE A 307 27.38 28.56 -20.73
N GLY A 308 27.01 27.91 -19.62
CA GLY A 308 27.54 28.24 -18.29
C GLY A 308 27.42 29.72 -17.92
N SER A 309 26.47 30.45 -18.50
CA SER A 309 26.20 31.80 -18.05
C SER A 309 25.49 31.67 -16.72
N ASN A 310 26.17 32.05 -15.64
CA ASN A 310 25.53 32.55 -14.42
C ASN A 310 24.64 33.74 -14.83
N SER A 311 23.48 33.47 -15.42
CA SER A 311 22.41 34.44 -15.46
C SER A 311 21.95 34.56 -14.01
N SER A 312 22.21 35.72 -13.43
CA SER A 312 21.67 36.15 -12.16
C SER A 312 20.21 35.73 -12.00
N GLU A 313 19.88 35.37 -10.77
CA GLU A 313 18.65 34.76 -10.28
C GLU A 313 17.40 35.66 -10.38
N ASP A 314 17.28 36.52 -11.40
CA ASP A 314 16.31 37.62 -11.38
C ASP A 314 14.93 37.31 -11.99
N ASP A 315 14.76 36.21 -12.72
CA ASP A 315 13.47 35.88 -13.36
C ASP A 315 12.54 34.99 -12.49
N ALA A 316 12.94 34.61 -11.27
CA ALA A 316 12.20 33.66 -10.42
C ALA A 316 11.62 34.25 -9.12
N VAL A 317 11.85 35.53 -8.82
CA VAL A 317 11.59 36.08 -7.48
C VAL A 317 10.12 36.47 -7.21
N ASN A 318 9.27 36.64 -8.24
CA ASN A 318 7.93 37.26 -8.06
C ASN A 318 6.73 36.46 -8.58
N PHE A 319 6.76 35.12 -8.61
CA PHE A 319 5.58 34.33 -9.05
C PHE A 319 4.83 33.60 -7.92
N TYR A 320 5.29 33.71 -6.67
CA TYR A 320 4.58 33.10 -5.54
C TYR A 320 3.51 34.07 -5.05
N ASP A 321 2.30 33.93 -5.59
CA ASP A 321 1.11 34.70 -5.18
C ASP A 321 0.89 34.62 -3.66
N ASN A 322 0.43 35.71 -3.05
CA ASN A 322 0.03 35.76 -1.63
C ASN A 322 -1.23 34.91 -1.32
N TYR A 323 -1.86 34.29 -2.33
CA TYR A 323 -3.06 33.45 -2.17
C TYR A 323 -2.74 32.02 -1.70
N THR A 324 -1.50 31.53 -1.89
CA THR A 324 -1.08 30.19 -1.48
C THR A 324 -0.55 30.17 -0.05
N THR A 325 -0.65 29.03 0.63
CA THR A 325 -0.17 28.89 2.01
C THR A 325 1.36 29.04 2.08
N PRO A 326 1.92 29.55 3.19
CA PRO A 326 3.38 29.69 3.36
C PRO A 326 4.11 28.34 3.26
N PHE A 327 3.43 27.25 3.65
CA PHE A 327 3.92 25.90 3.46
C PHE A 327 4.08 25.53 1.98
N CYS A 328 3.06 25.80 1.15
CA CYS A 328 3.08 25.51 -0.29
C CYS A 328 4.20 26.28 -1.00
N ASN A 329 4.32 27.59 -0.73
CA ASN A 329 5.38 28.42 -1.32
C ASN A 329 6.79 27.92 -0.94
N ASN A 330 6.99 27.53 0.32
CA ASN A 330 8.26 26.95 0.76
C ASN A 330 8.54 25.60 0.06
N LEU A 331 7.52 24.75 -0.09
CA LEU A 331 7.65 23.48 -0.79
C LEU A 331 8.04 23.67 -2.27
N MET A 332 7.35 24.57 -2.99
CA MET A 332 7.67 24.87 -4.39
C MET A 332 9.09 25.41 -4.55
N LYS A 333 9.51 26.32 -3.65
CA LYS A 333 10.90 26.83 -3.61
C LYS A 333 11.92 25.71 -3.41
N LYS A 334 11.63 24.75 -2.52
CA LYS A 334 12.49 23.56 -2.32
C LYS A 334 12.57 22.70 -3.59
N LEU A 335 11.44 22.48 -4.27
CA LEU A 335 11.39 21.70 -5.51
C LEU A 335 12.18 22.34 -6.67
N GLU A 336 12.20 23.68 -6.75
CA GLU A 336 13.02 24.43 -7.73
C GLU A 336 14.51 24.41 -7.39
N SER A 337 14.84 24.54 -6.10
CA SER A 337 16.23 24.63 -5.65
C SER A 337 17.00 23.31 -5.81
N ASN A 338 16.36 22.16 -5.57
CA ASN A 338 17.01 20.86 -5.62
C ASN A 338 17.22 20.38 -7.09
N PRO A 339 18.45 20.06 -7.51
CA PRO A 339 18.77 19.73 -8.91
C PRO A 339 18.00 18.52 -9.44
N LEU A 340 17.67 17.54 -8.60
CA LEU A 340 16.95 16.34 -9.04
C LEU A 340 15.46 16.60 -9.23
N SER A 341 14.83 17.34 -8.31
CA SER A 341 13.41 17.67 -8.43
C SER A 341 13.15 18.76 -9.46
N ARG A 342 14.14 19.61 -9.77
CA ARG A 342 13.99 20.74 -10.70
C ARG A 342 13.49 20.33 -12.08
N ILE A 343 13.98 19.20 -12.59
CA ILE A 343 13.61 18.68 -13.92
C ILE A 343 12.13 18.28 -13.93
N ILE A 344 11.73 17.43 -12.99
CA ILE A 344 10.35 16.96 -12.86
C ILE A 344 9.42 18.14 -12.54
N TRP A 345 9.84 19.06 -11.67
CA TRP A 345 9.08 20.23 -11.30
C TRP A 345 8.84 21.18 -12.47
N ARG A 346 9.82 21.36 -13.38
CA ARG A 346 9.60 22.14 -14.61
C ARG A 346 8.51 21.54 -15.50
N ALA A 347 8.39 20.23 -15.54
CA ALA A 347 7.35 19.54 -16.30
C ALA A 347 5.97 19.60 -15.61
N LEU A 348 5.93 19.52 -14.28
CA LEU A 348 4.69 19.54 -13.48
C LEU A 348 4.16 20.95 -13.19
N LYS A 349 5.02 21.96 -13.12
CA LYS A 349 4.64 23.34 -12.75
C LYS A 349 3.56 23.93 -13.66
N PRO A 350 3.62 23.80 -15.01
CA PRO A 350 2.55 24.27 -15.89
C PRO A 350 1.22 23.54 -15.65
N LEU A 351 1.26 22.27 -15.24
CA LEU A 351 0.06 21.47 -14.97
C LEU A 351 -0.62 21.88 -13.65
N LEU A 352 0.18 22.08 -12.60
CA LEU A 352 -0.35 22.32 -11.24
C LEU A 352 -0.70 23.79 -10.97
N VAL A 353 0.03 24.73 -11.59
CA VAL A 353 -0.10 26.18 -11.33
C VAL A 353 -0.62 26.94 -12.55
N GLY A 354 -0.56 26.34 -13.74
CA GLY A 354 -0.96 26.99 -14.99
C GLY A 354 -2.46 27.30 -15.04
N LYS A 355 -2.82 28.30 -15.84
CA LYS A 355 -4.20 28.68 -16.14
C LYS A 355 -4.43 28.55 -17.64
N VAL A 356 -5.47 27.83 -18.03
CA VAL A 356 -5.89 27.70 -19.43
C VAL A 356 -6.86 28.81 -19.74
N LEU A 357 -6.42 29.79 -20.54
CA LEU A 357 -7.25 30.89 -21.01
C LEU A 357 -7.95 30.47 -22.31
N TYR A 358 -9.23 30.82 -22.47
CA TYR A 358 -9.99 30.56 -23.70
C TYR A 358 -10.81 31.76 -24.14
N SER A 359 -11.02 31.86 -25.46
CA SER A 359 -11.75 32.96 -26.10
C SER A 359 -12.26 32.50 -27.48
N PRO A 360 -13.40 33.01 -27.99
CA PRO A 360 -14.37 33.87 -27.31
C PRO A 360 -15.24 33.10 -26.32
N ASP A 361 -15.84 33.78 -25.35
CA ASP A 361 -16.80 33.18 -24.42
C ASP A 361 -18.18 33.05 -25.10
N THR A 362 -18.46 31.86 -25.62
CA THR A 362 -19.68 31.51 -26.36
C THR A 362 -20.26 30.23 -25.77
N PRO A 363 -21.57 29.94 -25.93
CA PRO A 363 -22.14 28.69 -25.42
C PRO A 363 -21.40 27.45 -25.96
N VAL A 364 -20.94 27.48 -27.21
CA VAL A 364 -20.18 26.38 -27.83
C VAL A 364 -18.81 26.21 -27.18
N THR A 365 -18.06 27.30 -26.99
CA THR A 365 -16.73 27.23 -26.35
C THR A 365 -16.82 26.84 -24.87
N ARG A 366 -17.89 27.22 -24.16
CA ARG A 366 -18.15 26.72 -22.79
C ARG A 366 -18.39 25.22 -22.76
N THR A 367 -19.13 24.66 -23.72
CA THR A 367 -19.32 23.20 -23.82
C THR A 367 -18.00 22.49 -24.04
N ILE A 368 -17.16 22.99 -24.98
CA ILE A 368 -15.82 22.44 -25.21
C ILE A 368 -14.98 22.49 -23.92
N MET A 369 -14.98 23.63 -23.23
CA MET A 369 -14.21 23.79 -21.99
C MET A 369 -14.75 22.91 -20.86
N SER A 370 -16.05 22.61 -20.83
CA SER A 370 -16.62 21.66 -19.87
C SER A 370 -16.10 20.24 -20.09
N GLU A 371 -15.93 19.80 -21.35
CA GLU A 371 -15.32 18.49 -21.65
C GLU A 371 -13.83 18.47 -21.31
N VAL A 372 -13.11 19.56 -21.57
CA VAL A 372 -11.71 19.70 -21.14
C VAL A 372 -11.62 19.63 -19.60
N ASN A 373 -12.50 20.30 -18.88
CA ASN A 373 -12.50 20.28 -17.42
C ASN A 373 -12.75 18.89 -16.84
N LYS A 374 -13.57 18.04 -17.49
CA LYS A 374 -13.76 16.64 -17.07
C LYS A 374 -12.44 15.86 -17.04
N THR A 375 -11.55 16.09 -18.00
CA THR A 375 -10.23 15.41 -18.02
C THR A 375 -9.36 15.78 -16.82
N PHE A 376 -9.52 16.99 -16.28
CA PHE A 376 -8.81 17.43 -15.06
C PHE A 376 -9.53 17.01 -13.77
N GLN A 377 -10.85 16.78 -13.80
CA GLN A 377 -11.60 16.27 -12.65
C GLN A 377 -11.16 14.87 -12.22
N GLU A 378 -10.65 14.04 -13.13
CA GLU A 378 -10.05 12.75 -12.75
C GLU A 378 -8.86 12.93 -11.79
N LEU A 379 -8.13 14.06 -11.87
CA LEU A 379 -7.07 14.40 -10.92
C LEU A 379 -7.60 15.03 -9.63
N SER A 380 -8.83 15.56 -9.60
CA SER A 380 -9.38 16.16 -8.38
C SER A 380 -9.74 15.13 -7.31
N VAL A 381 -9.76 13.83 -7.66
CA VAL A 381 -9.91 12.73 -6.70
C VAL A 381 -8.89 12.83 -5.55
N PHE A 382 -7.66 13.30 -5.82
CA PHE A 382 -6.64 13.48 -4.77
C PHE A 382 -7.03 14.51 -3.70
N HIS A 383 -7.82 15.53 -4.06
CA HIS A 383 -8.34 16.48 -3.09
C HIS A 383 -9.43 15.83 -2.22
N GLU A 384 -10.32 15.05 -2.85
CA GLU A 384 -11.41 14.35 -2.14
C GLU A 384 -10.89 13.26 -1.21
N LEU A 385 -9.81 12.56 -1.57
CA LEU A 385 -9.19 11.51 -0.75
C LEU A 385 -8.82 12.00 0.66
N GLY A 386 -8.35 13.24 0.79
CA GLY A 386 -8.02 13.83 2.09
C GLY A 386 -9.26 13.96 2.98
N GLY A 387 -10.37 14.46 2.41
CA GLY A 387 -11.65 14.58 3.11
C GLY A 387 -12.26 13.21 3.43
N MET A 388 -12.22 12.29 2.47
CA MET A 388 -12.69 10.91 2.64
C MET A 388 -11.92 10.18 3.73
N TRP A 389 -10.59 10.36 3.81
CA TRP A 389 -9.78 9.76 4.85
C TRP A 389 -10.15 10.30 6.24
N GLU A 390 -10.37 11.60 6.38
CA GLU A 390 -10.76 12.20 7.66
C GLU A 390 -12.11 11.64 8.16
N GLU A 391 -13.07 11.41 7.26
CA GLU A 391 -14.37 10.82 7.61
C GLU A 391 -14.27 9.30 7.88
N THR A 392 -13.48 8.59 7.07
CA THR A 392 -13.48 7.12 7.05
C THR A 392 -12.51 6.53 8.08
N ARG A 393 -11.41 7.23 8.39
CA ARG A 393 -10.40 6.81 9.39
C ARG A 393 -11.03 6.42 10.73
N PRO A 394 -11.86 7.24 11.40
CA PRO A 394 -12.45 6.86 12.67
C PRO A 394 -13.40 5.66 12.54
N LYS A 395 -14.14 5.55 11.43
CA LYS A 395 -15.03 4.41 11.16
C LYS A 395 -14.24 3.11 10.98
N ILE A 396 -13.15 3.13 10.21
CA ILE A 396 -12.24 1.99 10.05
C ILE A 396 -11.61 1.63 11.39
N LYS A 397 -11.11 2.62 12.14
CA LYS A 397 -10.51 2.37 13.45
C LYS A 397 -11.51 1.68 14.38
N LYS A 398 -12.72 2.23 14.48
CA LYS A 398 -13.80 1.65 15.28
C LYS A 398 -14.19 0.25 14.81
N PHE A 399 -14.28 0.03 13.50
CA PHE A 399 -14.59 -1.29 12.96
C PHE A 399 -13.49 -2.30 13.28
N MET A 400 -12.21 -1.93 13.10
CA MET A 400 -11.10 -2.81 13.43
C MET A 400 -10.99 -3.06 14.95
N GLU A 401 -11.28 -2.08 15.79
CA GLU A 401 -11.10 -2.20 17.25
C GLU A 401 -12.35 -2.70 18.00
N GLU A 402 -13.58 -2.50 17.52
CA GLU A 402 -14.80 -2.72 18.33
C GLU A 402 -15.89 -3.55 17.62
N SER A 403 -15.67 -3.97 16.37
CA SER A 403 -16.67 -4.69 15.59
C SER A 403 -16.76 -6.17 15.95
N GLN A 404 -17.99 -6.67 16.17
CA GLN A 404 -18.25 -8.08 16.42
C GLN A 404 -17.93 -8.97 15.20
N GLU A 405 -18.10 -8.43 13.99
CA GLU A 405 -17.74 -9.10 12.75
C GLU A 405 -16.22 -9.31 12.66
N MET A 406 -15.42 -8.32 13.08
CA MET A 406 -13.96 -8.46 13.13
C MET A 406 -13.52 -9.41 14.24
N ASP A 407 -14.28 -9.48 15.33
CA ASP A 407 -14.03 -10.43 16.41
C ASP A 407 -14.24 -11.87 15.95
N LEU A 408 -15.32 -12.12 15.18
CA LEU A 408 -15.54 -13.41 14.53
C LEU A 408 -14.38 -13.75 13.57
N ILE A 409 -13.91 -12.82 12.75
CA ILE A 409 -12.79 -13.04 11.84
C ILE A 409 -11.51 -13.41 12.61
N ARG A 410 -11.19 -12.69 13.69
CA ARG A 410 -10.02 -12.97 14.54
C ARG A 410 -10.06 -14.35 15.18
N VAL A 411 -11.25 -14.80 15.55
CA VAL A 411 -11.49 -16.12 16.13
C VAL A 411 -11.47 -17.23 15.06
N SER A 412 -11.74 -16.86 13.80
CA SER A 412 -11.85 -17.80 12.67
C SER A 412 -10.54 -18.07 11.93
N ILE A 413 -9.55 -17.18 12.08
CA ILE A 413 -8.24 -17.30 11.44
C ILE A 413 -7.25 -17.80 12.49
N PRO A 414 -6.65 -19.00 12.33
CA PRO A 414 -5.68 -19.56 13.26
C PRO A 414 -4.34 -18.81 13.29
#